data_AF-A0A3N5PAL5-F1
#
_entry.id   AF-A0A3N5PAL5-F1
#
_cell.length_a   1.000
_cell.length_b   1.000
_cell.length_c   1.000
_cell.angle_alpha   90.00
_cell.angle_beta   90.00
_cell.angle_gamma   90.00
#
_symmetry.space_group_name_H-M   'P 1'
#
loop_
_entity.id
_entity.type
_entity.pdbx_description
1 polymer ?
#
loop_
_entity_poly.entity_id
_entity_poly.type
_entity_poly.pdbx_seq_one_letter_code
_entity_poly.pdbx_strand_id
1 'polypeptide(L)'
;MTVLGKLVALGSASLAAGSVAWLVTTANADGNGQANGANEADGLVVCAAQDAVLRLIDGKTCPNGQERMDLAEAEEEPLDLEDAGFDDPAPSSDTPQSAAFAALERRVKDLENRPMFEVVDRAGNPIFRVAQESVLVFNSGQTAVAALRATSQGGFFVGRSTTDGLDAVVGASGVRGGVRISEGGVTRSDLGKQQYGNYALTFPSPGSGNIAAIGESRAGTGALVVGSPGGTTLASLTGSDGKGAIGVSNSSGAPVLSLSEGATRGGLLAIGDAASEPMVKMGVAQDRYGIVLTGPRAGFPLIPASGLPGSYFMGCAGSGKECGPEPSMGP
;
A
#
# COMPACT_ATOMS: atom_id res chain seq x y z
N MET A 1 -10.13 -19.85 -41.31
CA MET A 1 -9.19 -20.98 -41.20
C MET A 1 -7.76 -20.47 -41.41
N THR A 2 -7.06 -20.13 -40.34
CA THR A 2 -5.65 -20.50 -40.12
C THR A 2 -5.35 -20.23 -38.65
N VAL A 3 -4.86 -21.27 -38.00
CA VAL A 3 -4.48 -21.36 -36.58
C VAL A 3 -2.95 -21.21 -36.51
N LEU A 4 -2.45 -20.97 -35.29
CA LEU A 4 -1.07 -21.00 -34.77
C LEU A 4 -0.46 -19.61 -34.48
N GLY A 5 0.19 -19.38 -33.35
CA GLY A 5 0.59 -20.29 -32.28
C GLY A 5 1.04 -19.54 -31.03
N LYS A 6 0.86 -20.18 -29.88
CA LYS A 6 1.35 -19.75 -28.57
C LYS A 6 2.87 -19.78 -28.53
N LEU A 7 3.50 -18.73 -27.99
CA LEU A 7 4.86 -18.79 -27.47
C LEU A 7 4.79 -18.57 -25.96
N VAL A 8 5.21 -19.59 -25.21
CA VAL A 8 5.47 -19.54 -23.77
C VAL A 8 6.96 -19.25 -23.62
N ALA A 9 7.30 -18.19 -22.90
CA ALA A 9 8.66 -17.95 -22.42
C ALA A 9 8.62 -17.91 -20.89
N LEU A 10 9.09 -19.00 -20.29
CA LEU A 10 9.51 -19.08 -18.89
C LEU A 10 10.85 -18.36 -18.78
N GLY A 11 10.88 -17.27 -18.02
CA GLY A 11 12.08 -16.50 -17.72
C GLY A 11 12.20 -16.29 -16.22
N SER A 12 13.28 -16.82 -15.67
CA SER A 12 13.64 -16.97 -14.26
C SER A 12 13.51 -15.69 -13.43
N ALA A 13 12.86 -15.81 -12.28
CA ALA A 13 12.81 -14.77 -11.26
C ALA A 13 14.16 -14.67 -10.53
N SER A 14 14.85 -13.54 -10.68
CA SER A 14 15.90 -13.09 -9.78
C SER A 14 15.29 -12.15 -8.74
N LEU A 15 15.08 -12.67 -7.53
CA LEU A 15 14.67 -11.88 -6.37
C LEU A 15 15.88 -11.06 -5.88
N ALA A 16 15.85 -9.75 -6.12
CA ALA A 16 16.63 -8.78 -5.37
C ALA A 16 15.66 -7.70 -4.86
N ALA A 17 14.84 -8.08 -3.87
CA ALA A 17 14.05 -7.14 -3.09
C ALA A 17 14.99 -6.42 -2.11
N GLY A 18 15.68 -5.39 -2.59
CA GLY A 18 16.34 -4.42 -1.74
C GLY A 18 15.30 -3.49 -1.13
N SER A 19 14.75 -3.86 0.03
CA SER A 19 13.96 -2.96 0.85
C SER A 19 14.89 -1.89 1.43
N VAL A 20 14.98 -0.73 0.78
CA VAL A 20 15.65 0.43 1.40
C VAL A 20 14.67 1.06 2.36
N ALA A 21 14.74 0.62 3.61
CA ALA A 21 14.13 1.32 4.74
C ALA A 21 14.87 2.66 4.90
N TRP A 22 14.17 3.77 4.69
CA TRP A 22 14.65 5.06 5.15
C TRP A 22 14.52 5.08 6.68
N LEU A 23 15.63 4.80 7.37
CA LEU A 23 15.75 5.03 8.80
C LEU A 23 15.79 6.55 9.03
N VAL A 24 14.66 7.13 9.42
CA VAL A 24 14.61 8.47 10.01
C VAL A 24 15.01 8.30 11.47
N THR A 25 16.26 8.58 11.81
CA THR A 25 16.70 8.67 13.20
C THR A 25 16.15 9.96 13.82
N THR A 26 15.07 9.85 14.59
CA THR A 26 14.69 10.90 15.52
C THR A 26 15.61 10.81 16.74
N ALA A 27 16.49 11.80 16.90
CA ALA A 27 17.26 11.96 18.11
C ALA A 27 16.32 12.42 19.24
N ASN A 28 15.91 11.50 20.10
CA ASN A 28 15.36 11.82 21.40
C ASN A 28 16.49 11.82 22.43
N ALA A 29 16.61 12.95 23.13
CA ALA A 29 17.38 13.07 24.35
C ALA A 29 16.63 12.42 25.52
N ASP A 30 17.43 11.90 26.46
CA ASP A 30 17.13 11.47 27.83
C ASP A 30 16.39 10.15 28.06
N GLY A 31 17.11 9.21 28.69
CA GLY A 31 16.54 7.98 29.22
C GLY A 31 17.57 6.90 29.52
N ASN A 32 18.39 7.13 30.55
CA ASN A 32 19.31 6.14 31.12
C ASN A 32 18.52 4.90 31.59
N GLY A 33 18.81 3.71 31.05
CA GLY A 33 18.08 2.49 31.40
C GLY A 33 18.67 1.24 30.74
N GLN A 34 19.71 0.70 31.37
CA GLN A 34 20.38 -0.56 31.03
C GLN A 34 19.48 -1.75 31.42
N ALA A 35 19.16 -2.65 30.49
CA ALA A 35 18.76 -4.03 30.82
C ALA A 35 19.01 -4.97 29.63
N ASN A 36 19.89 -5.96 29.86
CA ASN A 36 20.04 -7.16 29.08
C ASN A 36 18.79 -8.06 29.22
N GLY A 37 18.43 -8.79 28.17
CA GLY A 37 17.51 -9.93 28.28
C GLY A 37 17.04 -10.42 26.92
N ALA A 38 17.42 -11.64 26.55
CA ALA A 38 16.84 -12.34 25.42
C ALA A 38 15.35 -12.58 25.72
N ASN A 39 14.46 -12.08 24.85
CA ASN A 39 13.02 -12.30 24.95
C ASN A 39 12.72 -13.76 24.60
N GLU A 40 12.69 -14.59 25.63
CA GLU A 40 11.86 -15.79 25.69
C GLU A 40 10.42 -15.32 25.45
N ALA A 41 9.77 -15.78 24.37
CA ALA A 41 8.40 -15.39 24.08
C ALA A 41 7.52 -15.81 25.26
N ASP A 42 6.96 -14.82 25.98
CA ASP A 42 5.99 -15.08 27.05
C ASP A 42 4.81 -15.85 26.45
N GLY A 43 4.73 -17.14 26.78
CA GLY A 43 3.72 -18.05 26.26
C GLY A 43 2.33 -17.57 26.60
N LEU A 44 1.51 -17.38 25.56
CA LEU A 44 0.08 -17.14 25.70
C LEU A 44 -0.59 -18.34 26.37
N VAL A 45 -1.32 -18.09 27.46
CA VAL A 45 -2.10 -19.13 28.14
C VAL A 45 -3.59 -18.89 27.88
N VAL A 46 -4.31 -19.96 27.56
CA VAL A 46 -5.77 -19.94 27.42
C VAL A 46 -6.40 -20.46 28.71
N CYS A 47 -7.30 -19.66 29.29
CA CYS A 47 -7.99 -19.97 30.53
C CYS A 47 -9.49 -20.10 30.29
N ALA A 48 -10.10 -21.15 30.84
CA ALA A 48 -11.54 -21.36 30.84
C ALA A 48 -12.12 -20.97 32.20
N ALA A 49 -13.00 -19.97 32.21
CA ALA A 49 -13.73 -19.58 33.43
C ALA A 49 -14.94 -20.50 33.70
N GLN A 50 -15.53 -20.41 34.89
CA GLN A 50 -16.71 -21.23 35.29
C GLN A 50 -17.94 -21.02 34.39
N ASP A 51 -17.97 -19.93 33.63
CA ASP A 51 -18.98 -19.63 32.61
C ASP A 51 -18.68 -20.29 31.25
N ALA A 52 -17.65 -21.14 31.17
CA ALA A 52 -17.15 -21.79 29.96
C ALA A 52 -16.67 -20.82 28.85
N VAL A 53 -16.39 -19.55 29.19
CA VAL A 53 -15.82 -18.59 28.24
C VAL A 53 -14.29 -18.68 28.27
N LEU A 54 -13.68 -18.92 27.11
CA LEU A 54 -12.24 -18.95 26.92
C LEU A 54 -11.66 -17.53 26.85
N ARG A 55 -10.59 -17.28 27.60
CA ARG A 55 -9.87 -16.01 27.62
C ARG A 55 -8.39 -16.25 27.41
N LEU A 56 -7.79 -15.52 26.47
CA LEU A 56 -6.35 -15.40 26.33
C LEU A 56 -5.85 -14.39 27.37
N ILE A 57 -4.87 -14.77 28.16
CA ILE A 57 -4.28 -13.89 29.16
C ILE A 57 -2.76 -13.84 28.93
N ASP A 58 -2.21 -12.63 28.93
CA ASP A 58 -0.77 -12.41 28.93
C ASP A 58 -0.22 -12.72 30.33
N GLY A 59 0.21 -13.96 30.52
CA GLY A 59 0.77 -14.44 31.79
C GLY A 59 0.88 -15.96 31.86
N LYS A 60 1.68 -16.46 32.82
CA LYS A 60 2.01 -17.90 32.92
C LYS A 60 0.95 -18.76 33.64
N THR A 61 -0.04 -18.15 34.29
CA THR A 61 -1.01 -18.86 35.17
C THR A 61 -2.41 -18.27 35.08
N CYS A 62 -3.42 -19.13 35.04
CA CYS A 62 -4.82 -18.71 35.08
C CYS A 62 -5.21 -18.19 36.48
N PRO A 63 -6.09 -17.17 36.57
CA PRO A 63 -6.65 -16.71 37.85
C PRO A 63 -7.35 -17.83 38.63
N ASN A 64 -7.38 -17.71 39.97
CA ASN A 64 -8.01 -18.69 40.85
C ASN A 64 -9.46 -19.00 40.42
N GLY A 65 -9.76 -20.29 40.27
CA GLY A 65 -11.08 -20.77 39.85
C GLY A 65 -11.28 -20.89 38.34
N GLN A 66 -10.25 -20.61 37.54
CA GLN A 66 -10.22 -20.91 36.10
C GLN A 66 -9.37 -22.14 35.82
N GLU A 67 -9.78 -22.93 34.83
CA GLU A 67 -9.04 -24.10 34.36
C GLU A 67 -8.08 -23.67 33.25
N ARG A 68 -6.80 -24.05 33.39
CA ARG A 68 -5.79 -23.81 32.36
C ARG A 68 -5.95 -24.84 31.25
N MET A 69 -6.11 -24.37 30.02
CA MET A 69 -6.02 -25.22 28.85
C MET A 69 -4.62 -25.08 28.26
N ASP A 70 -3.84 -26.15 28.37
CA ASP A 70 -2.58 -26.25 27.64
C ASP A 70 -2.91 -26.44 26.16
N LEU A 71 -2.57 -25.44 25.35
CA LEU A 71 -2.53 -25.62 23.91
C LEU A 71 -1.36 -26.55 23.62
N ALA A 72 -1.64 -27.81 23.33
CA ALA A 72 -0.65 -28.64 22.68
C ALA A 72 -0.25 -27.91 21.40
N GLU A 73 1.04 -27.61 21.25
CA GLU A 73 1.57 -27.25 19.93
C GLU A 73 1.08 -28.34 18.99
N ALA A 74 0.35 -27.95 17.95
CA ALA A 74 0.03 -28.88 16.90
C ALA A 74 1.38 -29.33 16.36
N GLU A 75 1.81 -30.54 16.74
CA GLU A 75 2.88 -31.21 16.06
C GLU A 75 2.43 -31.22 14.60
N GLU A 76 3.09 -30.41 13.77
CA GLU A 76 2.96 -30.45 12.32
C GLU A 76 3.57 -31.78 11.89
N GLU A 77 2.95 -32.89 12.27
CA GLU A 77 3.08 -34.12 11.51
C GLU A 77 2.55 -33.77 10.12
N PRO A 78 3.37 -33.89 9.06
CA PRO A 78 2.87 -33.74 7.70
C PRO A 78 1.73 -34.75 7.58
N LEU A 79 0.50 -34.26 7.48
CA LEU A 79 -0.67 -35.09 7.27
C LEU A 79 -0.41 -35.87 5.99
N ASP A 80 -0.03 -37.14 6.14
CA ASP A 80 -0.01 -38.11 5.08
C ASP A 80 -1.47 -38.46 4.78
N LEU A 81 -2.12 -37.56 4.03
CA LEU A 81 -3.51 -37.62 3.61
C LEU A 81 -3.78 -38.78 2.63
N GLU A 82 -2.82 -39.67 2.40
CA GLU A 82 -2.96 -40.77 1.45
C GLU A 82 -3.50 -42.08 2.06
N ASP A 83 -3.66 -42.21 3.39
CA ASP A 83 -4.03 -43.54 3.97
C ASP A 83 -5.03 -43.54 5.15
N ALA A 84 -5.77 -42.44 5.38
CA ALA A 84 -6.97 -42.51 6.21
C ALA A 84 -8.14 -43.03 5.36
N GLY A 85 -8.12 -44.34 5.08
CA GLY A 85 -9.16 -45.09 4.38
C GLY A 85 -10.51 -45.09 5.11
N PHE A 86 -11.15 -43.92 5.16
CA PHE A 86 -12.60 -43.84 5.16
C PHE A 86 -13.04 -44.02 3.72
N ASP A 87 -13.16 -45.28 3.30
CA ASP A 87 -14.02 -45.65 2.20
C ASP A 87 -15.46 -45.33 2.62
N ASP A 88 -15.82 -44.03 2.60
CA ASP A 88 -17.20 -43.62 2.53
C ASP A 88 -17.76 -44.32 1.29
N PRO A 89 -18.71 -45.26 1.43
CA PRO A 89 -19.27 -45.94 0.29
C PRO A 89 -19.81 -44.86 -0.64
N ALA A 90 -19.25 -44.79 -1.85
CA ALA A 90 -19.67 -43.84 -2.87
C ALA A 90 -21.20 -43.82 -2.87
N PRO A 91 -21.85 -42.66 -2.65
CA PRO A 91 -23.30 -42.62 -2.50
C PRO A 91 -23.89 -43.24 -3.75
N SER A 92 -24.52 -44.40 -3.59
CA SER A 92 -25.10 -45.14 -4.71
C SER A 92 -26.18 -44.25 -5.33
N SER A 93 -25.83 -43.60 -6.44
CA SER A 93 -26.60 -42.55 -7.10
C SER A 93 -27.84 -43.06 -7.82
N ASP A 94 -28.14 -44.36 -7.75
CA ASP A 94 -29.00 -45.04 -8.72
C ASP A 94 -30.41 -45.36 -8.20
N THR A 95 -30.84 -44.73 -7.09
CA THR A 95 -32.26 -44.79 -6.72
C THR A 95 -33.03 -43.74 -7.51
N PRO A 96 -34.19 -44.04 -8.11
CA PRO A 96 -35.05 -43.06 -8.80
C PRO A 96 -35.40 -41.82 -7.95
N GLN A 97 -35.33 -41.96 -6.62
CA GLN A 97 -35.51 -40.86 -5.67
C GLN A 97 -34.35 -39.87 -5.67
N SER A 98 -33.09 -40.29 -5.82
CA SER A 98 -31.93 -39.37 -5.89
C SER A 98 -32.04 -38.42 -7.09
N ALA A 99 -32.49 -38.93 -8.24
CA ALA A 99 -32.69 -38.14 -9.45
C ALA A 99 -33.81 -37.11 -9.29
N ALA A 100 -34.88 -37.45 -8.58
CA ALA A 100 -35.98 -36.55 -8.28
C ALA A 100 -35.56 -35.43 -7.30
N PHE A 101 -34.78 -35.76 -6.26
CA PHE A 101 -34.22 -34.76 -5.34
C PHE A 101 -33.22 -33.84 -6.05
N ALA A 102 -32.29 -34.37 -6.83
CA ALA A 102 -31.34 -33.57 -7.60
C ALA A 102 -32.04 -32.68 -8.64
N ALA A 103 -33.19 -33.11 -9.18
CA ALA A 103 -34.02 -32.28 -10.05
C ALA A 103 -34.75 -31.17 -9.26
N LEU A 104 -35.22 -31.47 -8.05
CA LEU A 104 -35.88 -30.50 -7.18
C LEU A 104 -34.89 -29.45 -6.69
N GLU A 105 -33.69 -29.86 -6.24
CA GLU A 105 -32.61 -28.95 -5.84
C GLU A 105 -32.21 -28.03 -6.98
N ARG A 106 -32.09 -28.54 -8.21
CA ARG A 106 -31.88 -27.70 -9.40
C ARG A 106 -33.01 -26.70 -9.61
N ARG A 107 -34.27 -27.11 -9.47
CA ARG A 107 -35.43 -26.21 -9.63
C ARG A 107 -35.51 -25.16 -8.54
N VAL A 108 -35.23 -25.51 -7.29
CA VAL A 108 -35.18 -24.57 -6.16
C VAL A 108 -34.06 -23.58 -6.40
N LYS A 109 -32.87 -24.05 -6.77
CA LYS A 109 -31.74 -23.19 -7.11
C LYS A 109 -32.03 -22.26 -8.30
N ASP A 110 -32.73 -22.74 -9.33
CA ASP A 110 -33.18 -21.90 -10.46
C ASP A 110 -34.21 -20.86 -10.03
N LEU A 111 -35.11 -21.19 -9.09
CA LEU A 111 -36.09 -20.25 -8.55
C LEU A 111 -35.45 -19.21 -7.63
N GLU A 112 -34.45 -19.60 -6.83
CA GLU A 112 -33.68 -18.71 -5.98
C GLU A 112 -32.82 -17.73 -6.79
N ASN A 113 -32.25 -18.19 -7.91
CA ASN A 113 -31.42 -17.37 -8.79
C ASN A 113 -32.22 -16.63 -9.88
N ARG A 114 -33.55 -16.80 -9.90
CA ARG A 114 -34.41 -16.18 -10.91
C ARG A 114 -34.41 -14.66 -10.70
N PRO A 115 -34.33 -13.85 -11.77
CA PRO A 115 -34.48 -12.41 -11.61
C PRO A 115 -35.84 -12.10 -11.00
N MET A 116 -35.84 -11.16 -10.06
CA MET A 116 -37.07 -10.66 -9.44
C MET A 116 -37.96 -9.98 -10.49
N PHE A 117 -37.35 -9.21 -11.39
CA PHE A 117 -38.01 -8.71 -12.60
C PHE A 117 -37.03 -8.42 -13.73
N GLU A 118 -37.54 -8.43 -14.95
CA GLU A 118 -36.80 -8.19 -16.19
C GLU A 118 -37.61 -7.30 -17.12
N VAL A 119 -36.94 -6.32 -17.73
CA VAL A 119 -37.49 -5.48 -18.80
C VAL A 119 -36.84 -5.93 -20.10
N VAL A 120 -37.68 -6.31 -21.05
CA VAL A 120 -37.27 -6.79 -22.37
C VAL A 120 -37.68 -5.83 -23.48
N ASP A 121 -36.98 -5.87 -24.60
CA ASP A 121 -37.37 -5.19 -25.84
C ASP A 121 -38.56 -5.90 -26.53
N ARG A 122 -38.98 -5.40 -27.70
CA ARG A 122 -40.08 -6.01 -28.48
C ARG A 122 -39.76 -7.41 -29.01
N ALA A 123 -38.48 -7.75 -29.14
CA ALA A 123 -38.03 -9.07 -29.56
C ALA A 123 -37.86 -10.04 -28.37
N GLY A 124 -38.15 -9.59 -27.14
CA GLY A 124 -38.01 -10.39 -25.92
C GLY A 124 -36.59 -10.41 -25.35
N ASN A 125 -35.70 -9.56 -25.85
CA ASN A 125 -34.32 -9.50 -25.36
C ASN A 125 -34.22 -8.61 -24.11
N PRO A 126 -33.50 -9.02 -23.06
CA PRO A 126 -33.25 -8.15 -21.91
C PRO A 126 -32.63 -6.81 -22.29
N ILE A 127 -33.20 -5.75 -21.71
CA ILE A 127 -32.60 -4.42 -21.62
C ILE A 127 -32.09 -4.22 -20.19
N PHE A 128 -32.84 -4.71 -19.21
CA PHE A 128 -32.61 -4.46 -17.79
C PHE A 128 -33.09 -5.65 -16.96
N ARG A 129 -32.31 -6.09 -15.98
CA ARG A 129 -32.65 -7.23 -15.12
C ARG A 129 -32.32 -6.94 -13.66
N VAL A 130 -33.23 -7.26 -12.75
CA VAL A 130 -33.00 -7.16 -11.30
C VAL A 130 -32.93 -8.54 -10.69
N ALA A 131 -31.81 -8.81 -10.04
CA ALA A 131 -31.54 -9.99 -9.23
C ALA A 131 -31.37 -9.55 -7.76
N GLN A 132 -31.25 -10.53 -6.86
CA GLN A 132 -31.21 -10.29 -5.41
C GLN A 132 -30.15 -9.26 -4.95
N GLU A 133 -28.97 -9.26 -5.59
CA GLU A 133 -27.86 -8.39 -5.20
C GLU A 133 -27.38 -7.47 -6.34
N SER A 134 -28.07 -7.50 -7.48
CA SER A 134 -27.62 -6.71 -8.62
C SER A 134 -28.73 -6.31 -9.58
N VAL A 135 -28.49 -5.17 -10.22
CA VAL A 135 -29.25 -4.71 -11.38
C VAL A 135 -28.31 -4.71 -12.57
N LEU A 136 -28.71 -5.31 -13.68
CA LEU A 136 -27.88 -5.43 -14.89
C LEU A 136 -28.55 -4.68 -16.04
N VAL A 137 -27.76 -3.98 -16.84
CA VAL A 137 -28.18 -3.31 -18.08
C VAL A 137 -27.47 -3.98 -19.24
N PHE A 138 -28.22 -4.34 -20.27
CA PHE A 138 -27.73 -5.08 -21.44
C PHE A 138 -27.71 -4.19 -22.69
N ASN A 139 -26.74 -4.42 -23.56
CA ASN A 139 -26.72 -3.83 -24.89
C ASN A 139 -27.49 -4.70 -25.91
N SER A 140 -27.57 -4.25 -27.17
CA SER A 140 -28.23 -5.00 -28.25
C SER A 140 -27.61 -6.38 -28.51
N GLY A 141 -26.33 -6.55 -28.20
CA GLY A 141 -25.60 -7.82 -28.28
C GLY A 141 -25.85 -8.77 -27.12
N GLN A 142 -26.80 -8.49 -26.23
CA GLN A 142 -27.11 -9.30 -25.03
C GLN A 142 -25.97 -9.41 -24.02
N THR A 143 -25.05 -8.44 -24.05
CA THR A 143 -23.94 -8.36 -23.10
C THR A 143 -24.26 -7.31 -22.03
N ALA A 144 -24.05 -7.66 -20.76
CA ALA A 144 -24.20 -6.71 -19.67
C ALA A 144 -23.10 -5.63 -19.74
N VAL A 145 -23.51 -4.37 -19.88
CA VAL A 145 -22.63 -3.21 -20.04
C VAL A 145 -22.65 -2.27 -18.83
N ALA A 146 -23.64 -2.40 -17.96
CA ALA A 146 -23.64 -1.75 -16.66
C ALA A 146 -24.24 -2.65 -15.60
N ALA A 147 -23.80 -2.49 -14.36
CA ALA A 147 -24.35 -3.17 -13.22
C ALA A 147 -24.43 -2.25 -12.00
N LEU A 148 -25.54 -2.30 -11.27
CA LEU A 148 -25.62 -1.88 -9.88
C LEU A 148 -25.42 -3.11 -8.99
N ARG A 149 -24.62 -3.02 -7.95
CA ARG A 149 -24.44 -4.11 -6.99
C ARG A 149 -24.61 -3.61 -5.57
N ALA A 150 -25.30 -4.40 -4.76
CA ALA A 150 -25.42 -4.21 -3.32
C ALA A 150 -24.89 -5.47 -2.64
N THR A 151 -24.05 -5.29 -1.64
CA THR A 151 -23.43 -6.36 -0.84
C THR A 151 -23.64 -6.03 0.63
N SER A 152 -23.40 -6.98 1.52
CA SER A 152 -23.42 -6.73 2.97
C SER A 152 -22.41 -5.67 3.42
N GLN A 153 -21.38 -5.40 2.62
CA GLN A 153 -20.32 -4.44 2.92
C GLN A 153 -20.48 -3.08 2.22
N GLY A 154 -21.50 -2.88 1.39
CA GLY A 154 -21.71 -1.63 0.66
C GLY A 154 -22.31 -1.84 -0.73
N GLY A 155 -22.20 -0.84 -1.60
CA GLY A 155 -22.74 -0.89 -2.95
C GLY A 155 -21.92 -0.08 -3.95
N PHE A 156 -21.97 -0.52 -5.21
CA PHE A 156 -21.23 0.11 -6.29
C PHE A 156 -21.90 -0.07 -7.65
N PHE A 157 -21.56 0.85 -8.56
CA PHE A 157 -21.92 0.81 -9.96
C PHE A 157 -20.69 0.37 -10.75
N VAL A 158 -20.91 -0.46 -11.77
CA VAL A 158 -19.89 -0.87 -12.74
C VAL A 158 -20.39 -0.50 -14.12
N GLY A 159 -19.58 0.20 -14.91
CA GLY A 159 -19.73 0.32 -16.36
C GLY A 159 -18.65 -0.51 -17.04
N ARG A 160 -18.99 -1.18 -18.14
CA ARG A 160 -18.10 -2.06 -18.90
C ARG A 160 -18.16 -1.74 -20.39
N SER A 161 -17.00 -1.55 -21.00
CA SER A 161 -16.83 -1.55 -22.45
C SER A 161 -16.78 -2.98 -22.97
N THR A 162 -17.52 -3.26 -24.04
CA THR A 162 -17.50 -4.57 -24.70
C THR A 162 -16.39 -4.71 -25.75
N THR A 163 -15.70 -3.62 -26.08
CA THR A 163 -14.65 -3.61 -27.12
C THR A 163 -13.26 -3.65 -26.52
N ASP A 164 -13.01 -2.86 -25.48
CA ASP A 164 -11.64 -2.55 -25.03
C ASP A 164 -11.32 -3.17 -23.66
N GLY A 165 -12.24 -3.97 -23.10
CA GLY A 165 -12.09 -4.55 -21.76
C GLY A 165 -11.92 -3.50 -20.66
N LEU A 166 -12.44 -2.28 -20.88
CA LEU A 166 -12.44 -1.19 -19.93
C LEU A 166 -13.59 -1.35 -18.95
N ASP A 167 -13.28 -1.32 -17.66
CA ASP A 167 -14.24 -1.34 -16.57
C ASP A 167 -14.07 -0.07 -15.73
N ALA A 168 -15.16 0.62 -15.44
CA ALA A 168 -15.21 1.75 -14.52
C ALA A 168 -16.12 1.41 -13.34
N VAL A 169 -15.62 1.52 -12.12
CA VAL A 169 -16.35 1.22 -10.89
C VAL A 169 -16.46 2.48 -10.06
N VAL A 170 -17.65 2.78 -9.53
CA VAL A 170 -17.86 3.86 -8.56
C VAL A 170 -18.73 3.36 -7.41
N GLY A 171 -18.31 3.57 -6.17
CA GLY A 171 -19.08 3.20 -5.00
C GLY A 171 -18.23 2.96 -3.77
N ALA A 172 -18.78 2.22 -2.81
CA ALA A 172 -18.10 1.86 -1.56
C ALA A 172 -18.38 0.40 -1.21
N SER A 173 -17.36 -0.32 -0.76
CA SER A 173 -17.47 -1.70 -0.28
C SER A 173 -16.40 -1.97 0.78
N GLY A 174 -16.85 -2.32 1.97
CA GLY A 174 -16.01 -2.60 3.13
C GLY A 174 -15.19 -1.37 3.52
N VAL A 175 -13.87 -1.51 3.51
CA VAL A 175 -12.94 -0.42 3.84
C VAL A 175 -12.58 0.47 2.65
N ARG A 176 -13.02 0.11 1.44
CA ARG A 176 -12.70 0.84 0.20
C ARG A 176 -13.90 1.67 -0.25
N GLY A 177 -13.63 2.81 -0.86
CA GLY A 177 -14.67 3.59 -1.54
C GLY A 177 -14.08 4.64 -2.44
N GLY A 178 -14.65 4.81 -3.63
CA GLY A 178 -14.04 5.65 -4.65
C GLY A 178 -14.45 5.32 -6.08
N VAL A 179 -13.60 5.74 -7.01
CA VAL A 179 -13.69 5.50 -8.45
C VAL A 179 -12.46 4.70 -8.88
N ARG A 180 -12.67 3.57 -9.56
CA ARG A 180 -11.59 2.75 -10.14
C ARG A 180 -11.81 2.59 -11.63
N ILE A 181 -10.75 2.74 -12.41
CA ILE A 181 -10.72 2.41 -13.83
C ILE A 181 -9.74 1.26 -14.02
N SER A 182 -10.18 0.22 -14.74
CA SER A 182 -9.36 -0.92 -15.11
C SER A 182 -9.48 -1.23 -16.60
N GLU A 183 -8.44 -1.82 -17.17
CA GLU A 183 -8.34 -2.23 -18.56
C GLU A 183 -7.78 -3.64 -18.61
N GLY A 184 -8.50 -4.59 -19.22
CA GLY A 184 -8.06 -5.99 -19.27
C GLY A 184 -7.86 -6.61 -17.89
N GLY A 185 -8.64 -6.18 -16.89
CA GLY A 185 -8.52 -6.60 -15.50
C GLY A 185 -7.39 -5.92 -14.70
N VAL A 186 -6.56 -5.09 -15.34
CA VAL A 186 -5.49 -4.34 -14.68
C VAL A 186 -6.00 -2.97 -14.26
N THR A 187 -5.82 -2.59 -13.01
CA THR A 187 -6.20 -1.26 -12.52
C THR A 187 -5.28 -0.19 -13.13
N ARG A 188 -5.85 0.80 -13.81
CA ARG A 188 -5.15 1.92 -14.43
C ARG A 188 -5.18 3.17 -13.57
N SER A 189 -6.28 3.38 -12.86
CA SER A 189 -6.40 4.44 -11.86
C SER A 189 -7.34 4.03 -10.74
N ASP A 190 -7.07 4.51 -9.53
CA ASP A 190 -7.90 4.32 -8.34
C ASP A 190 -7.91 5.63 -7.54
N LEU A 191 -9.10 6.21 -7.34
CA LEU A 191 -9.35 7.44 -6.61
C LEU A 191 -10.28 7.16 -5.44
N GLY A 192 -9.84 7.41 -4.22
CA GLY A 192 -10.70 7.36 -3.03
C GLY A 192 -10.00 6.75 -1.82
N LYS A 193 -10.82 6.22 -0.91
CA LYS A 193 -10.37 5.53 0.31
C LYS A 193 -9.75 4.18 -0.05
N GLN A 194 -8.47 4.04 0.25
CA GLN A 194 -7.67 2.85 0.01
C GLN A 194 -7.83 1.84 1.15
N GLN A 195 -7.25 0.64 0.98
CA GLN A 195 -7.40 -0.46 1.94
C GLN A 195 -6.89 -0.16 3.35
N TYR A 196 -5.96 0.78 3.50
CA TYR A 196 -5.40 1.21 4.79
C TYR A 196 -6.14 2.43 5.37
N GLY A 197 -7.26 2.82 4.77
CA GLY A 197 -8.09 3.93 5.23
C GLY A 197 -7.65 5.32 4.75
N ASN A 198 -6.47 5.44 4.13
CA ASN A 198 -5.96 6.68 3.56
C ASN A 198 -6.67 7.03 2.24
N TYR A 199 -6.82 8.32 1.96
CA TYR A 199 -7.44 8.81 0.71
C TYR A 199 -6.36 9.14 -0.32
N ALA A 200 -6.44 8.56 -1.52
CA ALA A 200 -5.48 8.84 -2.58
C ALA A 200 -6.08 8.69 -3.99
N LEU A 201 -5.47 9.40 -4.95
CA LEU A 201 -5.50 9.11 -6.37
C LEU A 201 -4.19 8.40 -6.72
N THR A 202 -4.28 7.20 -7.31
CA THR A 202 -3.13 6.39 -7.68
C THR A 202 -3.22 5.92 -9.13
N PHE A 203 -2.06 5.78 -9.76
CA PHE A 203 -1.86 5.20 -11.08
C PHE A 203 -0.86 4.05 -10.94
N PRO A 204 -1.33 2.82 -10.69
CA PRO A 204 -0.46 1.68 -10.42
C PRO A 204 0.42 1.31 -11.62
N SER A 205 1.65 0.88 -11.33
CA SER A 205 2.52 0.23 -12.32
C SER A 205 2.18 -1.27 -12.43
N PRO A 206 2.40 -1.91 -13.60
CA PRO A 206 2.38 -3.37 -13.70
C PRO A 206 3.43 -4.07 -12.81
N GLY A 207 4.55 -3.40 -12.50
CA GLY A 207 5.74 -3.98 -11.86
C GLY A 207 5.81 -3.91 -10.33
N SER A 208 4.70 -3.60 -9.65
CA SER A 208 4.62 -3.11 -8.26
C SER A 208 4.87 -1.61 -8.13
N GLY A 209 4.23 -0.94 -7.17
CA GLY A 209 4.33 0.51 -6.98
C GLY A 209 3.38 1.33 -7.87
N ASN A 210 3.63 2.65 -7.93
CA ASN A 210 2.81 3.62 -8.65
C ASN A 210 3.67 4.42 -9.64
N ILE A 211 3.14 4.67 -10.84
CA ILE A 211 3.72 5.60 -11.82
C ILE A 211 3.43 7.04 -11.40
N ALA A 212 2.27 7.28 -10.78
CA ALA A 212 1.93 8.53 -10.13
C ALA A 212 0.97 8.29 -8.97
N ALA A 213 1.06 9.09 -7.92
CA ALA A 213 0.08 9.10 -6.84
C ALA A 213 0.02 10.47 -6.17
N ILE A 214 -1.16 10.87 -5.69
CA ILE A 214 -1.35 12.03 -4.81
C ILE A 214 -2.39 11.69 -3.75
N GLY A 215 -2.15 12.08 -2.51
CA GLY A 215 -3.09 11.88 -1.41
C GLY A 215 -2.39 11.73 -0.08
N GLU A 216 -2.98 10.91 0.79
CA GLU A 216 -2.45 10.60 2.11
C GLU A 216 -1.52 9.40 2.06
N SER A 217 -0.35 9.54 2.68
CA SER A 217 0.62 8.50 2.97
C SER A 217 0.08 7.55 4.04
N ARG A 218 0.76 6.43 4.26
CA ARG A 218 0.43 5.50 5.36
C ARG A 218 0.63 6.11 6.75
N ALA A 219 1.44 7.17 6.85
CA ALA A 219 1.63 7.92 8.09
C ALA A 219 0.52 8.97 8.31
N GLY A 220 -0.48 9.05 7.42
CA GLY A 220 -1.57 10.03 7.50
C GLY A 220 -1.17 11.44 7.03
N THR A 221 -0.06 11.55 6.29
CA THR A 221 0.47 12.84 5.83
C THR A 221 0.29 13.02 4.34
N GLY A 222 0.21 14.26 3.86
CA GLY A 222 0.13 14.53 2.41
C GLY A 222 1.37 14.03 1.66
N ALA A 223 1.15 13.41 0.50
CA ALA A 223 2.17 12.90 -0.38
C ALA A 223 1.77 13.07 -1.85
N LEU A 224 2.76 13.38 -2.69
CA LEU A 224 2.72 13.33 -4.15
C LEU A 224 3.95 12.53 -4.59
N VAL A 225 3.77 11.57 -5.49
CA VAL A 225 4.83 10.69 -5.97
C VAL A 225 4.74 10.56 -7.48
N VAL A 226 5.90 10.58 -8.13
CA VAL A 226 6.09 10.23 -9.55
C VAL A 226 7.07 9.08 -9.63
N GLY A 227 6.72 8.03 -10.35
CA GLY A 227 7.49 6.82 -10.49
C GLY A 227 7.80 6.45 -11.95
N SER A 228 8.71 5.51 -12.11
CA SER A 228 9.04 4.90 -13.39
C SER A 228 7.91 3.96 -13.87
N PRO A 229 7.94 3.49 -15.13
CA PRO A 229 7.01 2.47 -15.60
C PRO A 229 7.03 1.17 -14.78
N GLY A 230 8.14 0.86 -14.10
CA GLY A 230 8.27 -0.26 -13.16
C GLY A 230 7.89 0.07 -11.72
N GLY A 231 7.41 1.28 -11.46
CA GLY A 231 6.91 1.75 -10.15
C GLY A 231 7.98 2.19 -9.14
N THR A 232 9.25 2.25 -9.56
CA THR A 232 10.32 2.88 -8.76
C THR A 232 10.03 4.37 -8.62
N THR A 233 10.02 4.90 -7.40
CA THR A 233 9.82 6.34 -7.17
C THR A 233 11.01 7.14 -7.71
N LEU A 234 10.73 8.10 -8.59
CA LEU A 234 11.72 9.02 -9.18
C LEU A 234 11.63 10.42 -8.57
N ALA A 235 10.45 10.84 -8.15
CA ALA A 235 10.27 12.09 -7.42
C ALA A 235 9.17 11.95 -6.37
N SER A 236 9.31 12.68 -5.27
CA SER A 236 8.28 12.75 -4.23
C SER A 236 8.24 14.13 -3.60
N LEU A 237 7.05 14.52 -3.17
CA LEU A 237 6.79 15.64 -2.25
C LEU A 237 6.00 15.05 -1.10
N THR A 238 6.50 15.15 0.13
CA THR A 238 5.86 14.61 1.33
C THR A 238 5.78 15.67 2.41
N GLY A 239 4.78 15.55 3.28
CA GLY A 239 4.73 16.25 4.56
C GLY A 239 4.98 15.28 5.72
N SER A 240 5.62 15.73 6.79
CA SER A 240 5.63 15.07 8.11
C SER A 240 5.79 16.12 9.20
N ASP A 241 4.99 16.05 10.27
CA ASP A 241 5.13 16.95 11.42
C ASP A 241 5.13 18.45 11.08
N GLY A 242 4.33 18.83 10.07
CA GLY A 242 4.27 20.20 9.55
C GLY A 242 5.44 20.62 8.67
N LYS A 243 6.40 19.74 8.41
CA LYS A 243 7.57 19.97 7.55
C LYS A 243 7.36 19.33 6.18
N GLY A 244 7.63 20.08 5.13
CA GLY A 244 7.65 19.57 3.76
C GLY A 244 9.02 19.01 3.38
N ALA A 245 9.03 17.99 2.53
CA ALA A 245 10.22 17.46 1.89
C ALA A 245 9.96 17.16 0.41
N ILE A 246 10.91 17.49 -0.45
CA ILE A 246 10.96 17.11 -1.86
C ILE A 246 12.18 16.22 -2.05
N GLY A 247 12.01 15.11 -2.75
CA GLY A 247 13.10 14.21 -3.12
C GLY A 247 13.03 13.87 -4.61
N VAL A 248 14.19 13.77 -5.26
CA VAL A 248 14.34 13.24 -6.61
C VAL A 248 15.40 12.14 -6.56
N SER A 249 15.09 10.99 -7.14
CA SER A 249 15.97 9.84 -7.27
C SER A 249 16.21 9.51 -8.74
N ASN A 250 17.36 8.90 -9.03
CA ASN A 250 17.63 8.34 -10.35
C ASN A 250 16.89 7.01 -10.56
N SER A 251 17.10 6.37 -11.71
CA SER A 251 16.45 5.10 -12.08
C SER A 251 16.85 3.91 -11.20
N SER A 252 18.01 3.95 -10.51
CA SER A 252 18.39 2.94 -9.53
C SER A 252 17.80 3.21 -8.13
N GLY A 253 17.02 4.28 -7.97
CA GLY A 253 16.42 4.68 -6.70
C GLY A 253 17.35 5.53 -5.81
N ALA A 254 18.56 5.82 -6.26
CA ALA A 254 19.54 6.59 -5.51
C ALA A 254 19.12 8.09 -5.49
N PRO A 255 19.03 8.74 -4.32
CA PRO A 255 18.68 10.17 -4.23
C PRO A 255 19.71 11.05 -4.95
N VAL A 256 19.24 11.95 -5.80
CA VAL A 256 20.06 12.93 -6.53
C VAL A 256 19.75 14.36 -6.06
N LEU A 257 18.53 14.63 -5.58
CA LEU A 257 18.17 15.92 -5.01
C LEU A 257 17.26 15.72 -3.80
N SER A 258 17.47 16.51 -2.75
CA SER A 258 16.54 16.63 -1.63
C SER A 258 16.42 18.08 -1.18
N LEU A 259 15.20 18.52 -0.91
CA LEU A 259 14.89 19.81 -0.29
C LEU A 259 13.99 19.52 0.92
N SER A 260 14.34 20.00 2.10
CA SER A 260 13.57 19.77 3.32
C SER A 260 13.67 20.94 4.30
N GLU A 261 12.93 20.88 5.39
CA GLU A 261 13.06 21.83 6.51
C GLU A 261 13.94 21.24 7.62
N GLY A 262 14.98 21.98 8.02
CA GLY A 262 15.89 21.61 9.10
C GLY A 262 15.28 21.80 10.50
N ALA A 263 16.08 21.52 11.52
CA ALA A 263 15.65 21.67 12.92
C ALA A 263 15.35 23.13 13.30
N THR A 264 16.07 24.08 12.71
CA THR A 264 15.92 25.54 12.94
C THR A 264 14.85 26.19 12.05
N ARG A 265 14.02 25.40 11.37
CA ARG A 265 13.06 25.85 10.33
C ARG A 265 13.68 26.47 9.08
N GLY A 266 15.02 26.44 8.98
CA GLY A 266 15.75 26.79 7.77
C GLY A 266 15.60 25.71 6.71
N GLY A 267 15.61 26.10 5.43
CA GLY A 267 15.66 25.15 4.32
C GLY A 267 16.98 24.39 4.28
N LEU A 268 16.90 23.10 3.97
CA LEU A 268 18.03 22.23 3.69
C LEU A 268 17.94 21.79 2.23
N LEU A 269 19.01 22.00 1.45
CA LEU A 269 19.12 21.48 0.09
C LEU A 269 20.32 20.55 0.03
N ALA A 270 20.17 19.37 -0.55
CA ALA A 270 21.30 18.55 -0.95
C ALA A 270 21.14 18.10 -2.41
N ILE A 271 22.22 18.21 -3.17
CA ILE A 271 22.33 17.68 -4.54
C ILE A 271 23.44 16.65 -4.51
N GLY A 272 23.12 15.42 -4.88
CA GLY A 272 24.06 14.32 -5.00
C GLY A 272 24.43 14.03 -6.45
N ASP A 273 25.44 13.20 -6.64
CA ASP A 273 25.77 12.61 -7.94
C ASP A 273 24.92 11.34 -8.22
N ALA A 274 25.30 10.59 -9.26
CA ALA A 274 24.60 9.35 -9.62
C ALA A 274 24.75 8.22 -8.58
N ALA A 275 25.74 8.29 -7.70
CA ALA A 275 25.98 7.38 -6.59
C ALA A 275 25.38 7.90 -5.26
N SER A 276 24.63 9.01 -5.31
CA SER A 276 24.07 9.71 -4.15
C SER A 276 25.12 10.31 -3.22
N GLU A 277 26.32 10.53 -3.72
CA GLU A 277 27.35 11.24 -2.99
C GLU A 277 27.06 12.75 -3.06
N PRO A 278 26.99 13.47 -1.92
CA PRO A 278 26.59 14.87 -1.91
C PRO A 278 27.65 15.76 -2.57
N MET A 279 27.21 16.52 -3.57
CA MET A 279 28.00 17.47 -4.39
C MET A 279 27.68 18.94 -4.09
N VAL A 280 26.48 19.21 -3.57
CA VAL A 280 26.08 20.48 -2.98
C VAL A 280 25.30 20.21 -1.71
N LYS A 281 25.59 20.97 -0.64
CA LYS A 281 24.73 21.04 0.55
C LYS A 281 24.48 22.51 0.88
N MET A 282 23.23 22.87 1.10
CA MET A 282 22.85 24.17 1.63
C MET A 282 22.04 23.97 2.91
N GLY A 283 22.24 24.87 3.87
CA GLY A 283 21.51 24.85 5.12
C GLY A 283 21.72 26.10 5.93
N VAL A 284 21.23 26.08 7.16
CA VAL A 284 21.37 27.17 8.13
C VAL A 284 22.25 26.68 9.28
N ALA A 285 23.35 27.38 9.52
CA ALA A 285 24.16 27.16 10.73
C ALA A 285 23.43 27.69 11.97
N GLN A 286 23.81 27.16 13.13
CA GLN A 286 23.24 27.53 14.44
C GLN A 286 23.27 29.05 14.69
N ASP A 287 24.18 29.79 14.04
CA ASP A 287 24.35 31.24 14.17
C ASP A 287 23.59 32.09 13.13
N ARG A 288 22.51 31.57 12.53
CA ARG A 288 21.63 32.28 11.55
C ARG A 288 22.25 32.57 10.18
N TYR A 289 23.43 32.03 9.89
CA TYR A 289 24.04 32.16 8.57
C TYR A 289 23.56 31.06 7.64
N GLY A 290 23.21 31.45 6.42
CA GLY A 290 23.04 30.50 5.32
C GLY A 290 24.42 30.03 4.87
N ILE A 291 24.61 28.72 4.81
CA ILE A 291 25.84 28.10 4.33
C ILE A 291 25.54 27.28 3.09
N VAL A 292 26.35 27.49 2.05
CA VAL A 292 26.41 26.64 0.87
C VAL A 292 27.78 25.99 0.80
N LEU A 293 27.82 24.66 0.82
CA LEU A 293 29.00 23.84 0.64
C LEU A 293 28.96 23.19 -0.73
N THR A 294 30.03 23.36 -1.51
CA THR A 294 30.25 22.68 -2.79
C THR A 294 31.67 22.15 -2.84
N GLY A 295 31.92 21.11 -3.63
CA GLY A 295 33.24 20.53 -3.76
C GLY A 295 33.27 19.32 -4.68
N PRO A 296 34.43 18.96 -5.25
CA PRO A 296 34.54 17.96 -6.31
C PRO A 296 34.59 16.50 -5.80
N ARG A 297 34.50 16.28 -4.48
CA ARG A 297 34.57 14.96 -3.84
C ARG A 297 33.38 14.74 -2.93
N ALA A 298 32.90 13.50 -2.91
CA ALA A 298 31.96 12.98 -1.94
C ALA A 298 32.29 13.40 -0.51
N GLY A 299 31.34 14.03 0.16
CA GLY A 299 31.40 14.22 1.62
C GLY A 299 32.32 15.31 2.17
N PHE A 300 32.86 16.23 1.34
CA PHE A 300 33.62 17.47 1.65
C PHE A 300 34.42 17.55 2.99
N PRO A 301 35.73 17.93 3.06
CA PRO A 301 36.74 18.32 2.05
C PRO A 301 38.05 17.47 2.11
N LEU A 302 39.08 17.83 1.31
CA LEU A 302 40.50 17.65 1.72
C LEU A 302 41.31 18.93 1.44
N ILE A 303 42.07 19.36 2.45
CA ILE A 303 42.79 20.65 2.61
C ILE A 303 44.23 20.57 2.06
N PRO A 304 44.80 21.66 1.50
CA PRO A 304 46.20 22.01 1.81
C PRO A 304 46.40 23.44 2.38
N ALA A 305 47.56 23.63 3.01
CA ALA A 305 47.84 24.42 4.23
C ALA A 305 47.70 25.97 4.23
N SER A 306 47.13 26.63 3.23
CA SER A 306 47.24 28.10 3.09
C SER A 306 45.95 28.92 3.17
N GLY A 307 44.77 28.35 3.36
CA GLY A 307 43.59 29.20 3.57
C GLY A 307 42.23 28.53 3.39
N LEU A 308 41.39 28.79 4.40
CA LEU A 308 39.98 28.54 4.65
C LEU A 308 39.21 27.48 3.82
N PRO A 309 38.54 26.52 4.50
CA PRO A 309 38.07 25.25 3.94
C PRO A 309 36.85 25.39 3.02
N GLY A 310 36.98 24.95 1.77
CA GLY A 310 35.87 24.87 0.81
C GLY A 310 35.46 26.24 0.25
N SER A 311 34.94 26.26 -0.98
CA SER A 311 34.25 27.44 -1.50
C SER A 311 32.89 27.53 -0.80
N TYR A 312 32.85 28.14 0.37
CA TYR A 312 31.60 28.50 1.02
C TYR A 312 31.18 29.91 0.59
N PHE A 313 29.90 30.04 0.25
CA PHE A 313 29.24 31.34 0.25
C PHE A 313 28.54 31.45 1.60
N MET A 314 29.00 32.37 2.45
CA MET A 314 28.31 32.74 3.68
C MET A 314 27.54 34.03 3.43
N GLY A 315 26.22 33.97 3.58
CA GLY A 315 25.33 35.13 3.54
C GLY A 315 24.64 35.29 4.89
N CYS A 316 24.50 36.53 5.35
CA CYS A 316 23.72 36.85 6.54
C CYS A 316 22.23 36.86 6.19
N ALA A 317 21.42 36.08 6.93
CA ALA A 317 19.98 35.92 6.66
C ALA A 317 19.09 36.97 7.35
N GLY A 318 19.67 37.97 8.03
CA GLY A 318 18.94 39.00 8.77
C GLY A 318 18.41 40.15 7.90
N SER A 319 17.36 40.82 8.36
CA SER A 319 16.78 42.00 7.69
C SER A 319 17.67 43.23 7.84
N GLY A 320 18.73 43.35 7.03
CA GLY A 320 19.51 44.58 6.76
C GLY A 320 20.28 45.23 7.93
N LYS A 321 19.65 45.46 9.09
CA LYS A 321 20.25 46.06 10.29
C LYS A 321 21.07 45.08 11.12
N GLU A 322 20.75 43.79 11.09
CA GLU A 322 21.46 42.75 11.83
C GLU A 322 22.72 42.22 11.12
N CYS A 323 22.89 42.59 9.85
CA CYS A 323 23.95 42.11 8.98
C CYS A 323 24.99 43.19 8.61
N GLY A 324 24.80 44.41 9.11
CA GLY A 324 25.79 45.48 8.97
C GLY A 324 26.82 45.39 10.10
N PRO A 325 28.08 45.85 9.88
CA PRO A 325 28.97 46.12 11.00
C PRO A 325 28.24 47.05 11.97
N GLU A 326 28.25 46.73 13.27
CA GLU A 326 27.78 47.67 14.29
C GLU A 326 28.43 49.02 13.98
N PRO A 327 27.66 50.11 13.79
CA PRO A 327 28.24 51.41 13.56
C PRO A 327 29.14 51.69 14.76
N SER A 328 30.45 51.73 14.52
CA SER A 328 31.43 52.01 15.55
C SER A 328 30.98 53.29 16.25
N MET A 329 30.58 53.19 17.52
CA MET A 329 30.36 54.39 18.32
C MET A 329 31.72 55.08 18.40
N GLY A 330 31.86 56.14 17.60
CA GLY A 330 33.02 57.03 17.67
C GLY A 330 33.12 57.65 19.07
N PRO A 331 34.35 58.01 19.49
CA PRO A 331 34.64 58.48 20.84
C PRO A 331 33.86 59.74 21.23
#